data_AF-A0A2X3F987-F1
#
_entry.id   AF-A0A2X3F987-F1
#
_cell.length_a   1.000
_cell.length_b   1.000
_cell.length_c   1.000
_cell.angle_alpha   90.00
_cell.angle_beta   90.00
_cell.angle_gamma   90.00
#
_symmetry.space_group_name_H-M   'P 1'
#
loop_
_entity.id
_entity.type
_entity.pdbx_description
1 polymer ?
#
loop_
_entity_poly.entity_id
_entity_poly.type
_entity_poly.pdbx_seq_one_letter_code
_entity_poly.pdbx_strand_id
1 'polypeptide(L)' 'MVTKKIGSGLITVMVRGDVGAVKAAVDAGSAAASVVGEVKSSHVIPRPHSDVEAILPKSV' A
#
# COMPACT_ATOMS: atom_id res chain seq x y z
N MET A 1 -4.29 -8.12 -2.14
CA MET A 1 -3.29 -7.10 -2.51
C MET A 1 -3.75 -6.48 -3.81
N VAL A 2 -3.85 -5.15 -3.89
CA VAL A 2 -4.32 -4.46 -5.10
C VAL A 2 -3.26 -3.47 -5.56
N THR A 3 -2.99 -3.44 -6.87
CA THR A 3 -2.04 -2.50 -7.48
C THR A 3 -2.80 -1.39 -8.21
N LYS A 4 -2.55 -0.13 -7.85
CA LYS A 4 -3.12 1.04 -8.53
C LYS A 4 -2.02 1.75 -9.32
N LYS A 5 -2.27 1.95 -10.60
CA LYS A 5 -1.42 2.74 -11.50
C LYS A 5 -2.09 4.10 -11.70
N ILE A 6 -1.40 5.18 -11.38
CA ILE A 6 -1.93 6.56 -11.50
C ILE A 6 -1.32 7.34 -12.69
N GLY A 7 -0.47 6.68 -13.49
CA GLY A 7 0.30 7.33 -14.56
C GLY A 7 1.68 7.78 -14.06
N SER A 8 2.49 8.38 -14.95
CA SER A 8 3.83 8.90 -14.65
C SER A 8 4.80 7.90 -14.01
N GLY A 9 4.63 6.60 -14.28
CA GLY A 9 5.47 5.55 -13.68
C GLY A 9 5.20 5.28 -12.19
N LEU A 10 4.18 5.90 -11.60
CA LEU A 10 3.85 5.71 -10.19
C LEU A 10 2.91 4.53 -10.00
N ILE A 11 3.35 3.58 -9.16
CA ILE A 11 2.61 2.39 -8.79
C ILE A 11 2.42 2.41 -7.28
N THR A 12 1.17 2.23 -6.84
CA THR A 12 0.83 2.11 -5.42
C THR A 12 0.31 0.70 -5.15
N VAL A 13 0.92 0.03 -4.18
CA VAL A 13 0.50 -1.28 -3.69
C VAL A 13 -0.27 -1.09 -2.39
N MET A 14 -1.45 -1.70 -2.30
CA MET A 14 -2.28 -1.65 -1.11
C MET A 14 -2.47 -3.06 -0.53
N VAL A 15 -2.26 -3.17 0.78
CA VAL A 15 -2.39 -4.42 1.55
C VAL A 15 -3.38 -4.19 2.69
N ARG A 16 -4.23 -5.17 2.96
CA ARG A 16 -5.21 -5.15 4.06
C ARG A 16 -4.98 -6.36 4.97
N GLY A 17 -5.19 -6.18 6.26
CA GLY A 17 -5.02 -7.20 7.30
C GLY A 17 -4.91 -6.57 8.68
N ASP A 18 -4.47 -7.34 9.66
CA ASP A 18 -4.20 -6.83 11.01
C ASP A 18 -3.07 -5.80 10.98
N VAL A 19 -3.14 -4.80 11.85
CA VAL A 19 -2.18 -3.69 11.91
C VAL A 19 -0.73 -4.18 12.01
N GLY A 20 -0.49 -5.24 12.79
CA GLY A 20 0.84 -5.86 12.92
C GLY A 20 1.33 -6.50 11.63
N ALA A 21 0.46 -7.26 10.95
CA ALA A 21 0.77 -7.91 9.67
C ALA A 21 1.01 -6.88 8.56
N VAL A 22 0.18 -5.84 8.49
CA VAL A 22 0.31 -4.77 7.48
C VAL A 22 1.60 -3.98 7.70
N LYS A 23 1.95 -3.67 8.95
CA LYS A 23 3.20 -2.95 9.26
C LYS A 23 4.42 -3.76 8.82
N ALA A 24 4.48 -5.04 9.17
CA ALA A 24 5.56 -5.93 8.76
C ALA A 24 5.67 -6.04 7.22
N ALA A 25 4.53 -6.16 6.54
CA ALA A 25 4.50 -6.23 5.08
C ALA A 25 5.00 -4.94 4.41
N VAL A 26 4.61 -3.77 4.94
CA VAL A 26 5.04 -2.47 4.41
C VAL A 26 6.52 -2.24 4.66
N ASP A 27 7.03 -2.58 5.85
CA ASP A 27 8.45 -2.42 6.19
C ASP A 27 9.33 -3.33 5.29
N ALA A 28 8.95 -4.60 5.14
CA ALA A 28 9.64 -5.54 4.25
C ALA A 28 9.57 -5.12 2.77
N GLY A 29 8.39 -4.67 2.32
CA GLY A 29 8.17 -4.22 0.95
C GLY A 29 8.94 -2.94 0.62
N SER A 30 8.97 -1.98 1.53
CA SER A 30 9.72 -0.71 1.37
C SER A 30 11.23 -0.95 1.30
N ALA A 31 11.76 -1.84 2.15
CA ALA A 31 13.16 -2.21 2.13
C ALA A 31 13.53 -2.91 0.81
N ALA A 32 12.74 -3.88 0.35
CA ALA A 32 12.96 -4.57 -0.92
C ALA A 32 12.85 -3.61 -2.12
N ALA A 33 11.83 -2.75 -2.13
CA ALA A 33 11.60 -1.78 -3.20
C ALA A 33 12.69 -0.72 -3.30
N SER A 34 13.28 -0.31 -2.17
CA SER A 34 14.40 0.65 -2.13
C SER A 34 15.69 0.09 -2.75
N VAL A 35 15.85 -1.23 -2.79
CA VAL A 35 17.02 -1.88 -3.42
C VAL A 35 16.88 -1.93 -4.94
N VAL A 36 15.66 -2.12 -5.45
CA VAL A 36 15.40 -2.31 -6.88
C VAL A 36 14.94 -1.02 -7.59
N GLY A 37 14.61 0.03 -6.85
CA GLY A 37 14.10 1.28 -7.41
C GLY A 37 13.86 2.38 -6.36
N GLU A 38 13.02 3.35 -6.71
CA GLU A 38 12.73 4.50 -5.87
C GLU A 38 11.39 4.33 -5.13
N VAL A 39 11.43 4.35 -3.80
CA VAL A 39 10.23 4.37 -2.94
C VAL A 39 9.84 5.82 -2.66
N LYS A 40 8.70 6.26 -3.19
CA LYS A 40 8.19 7.61 -2.94
C LYS A 40 7.51 7.76 -1.59
N SER A 41 6.73 6.76 -1.15
CA SER A 41 5.97 6.83 0.10
C SER A 41 5.63 5.43 0.61
N SER A 42 5.67 5.27 1.93
CA SER A 42 5.15 4.11 2.66
C SER A 42 4.29 4.63 3.81
N HIS A 43 3.11 4.05 3.99
CA HIS A 43 2.17 4.49 5.04
C HIS A 43 1.27 3.34 5.49
N VAL A 44 0.97 3.30 6.77
CA VAL A 44 0.06 2.34 7.39
C VAL A 44 -1.07 3.13 8.03
N ILE A 45 -2.30 2.80 7.66
CA ILE A 45 -3.52 3.37 8.23
C ILE A 45 -4.19 2.27 9.07
N PRO A 46 -4.05 2.28 10.41
CA PRO A 46 -4.57 1.20 11.26
C PRO A 46 -6.09 1.08 11.24
N ARG A 47 -6.80 2.21 11.06
CA ARG A 47 -8.26 2.26 11.09
C ARG A 47 -8.77 3.26 10.05
N PRO A 48 -8.92 2.85 8.78
CA PRO A 48 -9.49 3.72 7.76
C PRO A 48 -10.95 4.04 8.10
N HIS A 49 -11.40 5.25 7.78
CA HIS A 49 -12.81 5.61 7.88
C HIS A 49 -13.62 4.86 6.82
N SER A 50 -14.88 4.53 7.10
CA SER A 50 -15.76 3.76 6.20
C SER A 50 -15.88 4.39 4.80
N ASP A 51 -15.90 5.71 4.74
CA ASP A 51 -16.03 6.44 3.47
C ASP A 51 -14.76 6.31 2.59
N VAL A 52 -13.60 6.11 3.22
CA VAL A 52 -12.34 5.88 2.49
C VAL A 52 -12.38 4.51 1.79
N GLU A 53 -13.05 3.52 2.38
CA GLU A 53 -13.22 2.20 1.74
C GLU A 53 -14.07 2.24 0.48
N ALA A 54 -15.00 3.20 0.35
CA ALA A 54 -15.82 3.36 -0.84
C ALA A 54 -15.01 3.85 -2.05
N ILE A 55 -13.93 4.59 -1.81
CA ILE A 55 -13.09 5.21 -2.85
C ILE A 55 -11.88 4.33 -3.18
N LEU A 56 -11.48 3.46 -2.25
CA LEU A 56 -10.39 2.52 -2.46
C LEU A 56 -10.80 1.42 -3.46
N PRO A 57 -9.88 0.99 -4.34
CA PRO A 57 -10.17 -0.05 -5.32
C PRO A 57 -10.49 -1.37 -4.60
N LYS A 58 -11.66 -1.93 -4.87
CA LYS A 58 -12.06 -3.25 -4.38
C LYS A 58 -11.31 -4.32 -5.17
N SER A 59 -10.82 -5.33 -4.47
CA SER A 59 -10.20 -6.50 -5.12
C SER A 59 -11.27 -7.18 -5.97
N VAL A 60 -11.07 -7.19 -7.28
CA VAL A 60 -11.62 -8.20 -8.19
C VAL A 60 -10.49 -9.17 -8.49
#